data_AF-A0A550BYY9-F1
#
_entry.id   AF-A0A550BYY9-F1
#
_cell.length_a   1.000
_cell.length_b   1.000
_cell.length_c   1.000
_cell.angle_alpha   90.00
_cell.angle_beta   90.00
_cell.angle_gamma   90.00
#
_symmetry.space_group_name_H-M   'P 1'
#
loop_
_entity.id
_entity.type
_entity.pdbx_description
1 polymer ?
#
loop_
_entity_poly.entity_id
_entity_poly.type
_entity_poly.pdbx_seq_one_letter_code
_entity_poly.pdbx_strand_id
1 'polypeptide(L)'
;MPSTSAPLNGVQPEWIDHATAALMKEVCTLMLDLSDAFSLLDSGSNEAALASSIRQIKRVLFKRELLHEVLARDLPQNVVWVDWLQSAEGNSITRLVGGALDAAGFACRLGLQTGDRRLSEGLGPSFFARAFLWADFLLPMGQRQQDLDVIPTHFVRQVLVTTCYTTICTYVTICHHCCTTRRTGAGLCCDERLAAFLIRGWSKWLYDPYMQVVDVMTEKTVVTRVQIFLMTVPHLLLRSHCVFLRRSLAAEFQRAFEDRPTELALLLADYMRLIGGQPPLWESLAFGRQNGGETLVHDWCLFARTCLLCRPLGLSGRCPAPLVAQAVNLLKRGYYVGSDTRERMTIYRLVVRLCWQDVHNARCALRRGVFGCITVMPSQGSEIHLIMHGCIREAVLGLRRYNQRILRDMIRPGVDVDEDVAYTAKLMRMSYRILEEEEADWASALQVCGVVGCSRKEKRRPKLYHCRCGEVLYCSKGCQRAHWNSGHKDSCSQSGLPPRIVVRVVAFARLFVQKEYWTLVRRYGAASMPQVEMTLGPHVSYPPTDIDVTTAADRDDLRPEEVMVVLRFQHAEQLQTVRVMLAPRTVVERTGDRLYNVLTHTNFEVPSGPMTSGGD
;
A
#
# COMPACT_ATOMS: atom_id res chain seq x y z
N MET A 1 -32.41 -16.09 -4.27
CA MET A 1 -32.61 -17.45 -4.81
C MET A 1 -32.71 -18.40 -3.64
N PRO A 2 -33.75 -19.26 -3.54
CA PRO A 2 -33.79 -20.26 -2.48
C PRO A 2 -32.77 -21.33 -2.83
N SER A 3 -31.67 -21.41 -2.07
CA SER A 3 -30.87 -22.63 -2.04
C SER A 3 -31.72 -23.69 -1.36
N THR A 4 -32.31 -24.58 -2.15
CA THR A 4 -32.86 -25.83 -1.67
C THR A 4 -31.70 -26.63 -1.09
N SER A 5 -31.52 -26.55 0.24
CA SER A 5 -30.75 -27.53 0.98
C SER A 5 -31.42 -28.89 0.77
N ALA A 6 -30.73 -29.80 0.09
CA ALA A 6 -31.14 -31.19 0.06
C ALA A 6 -31.26 -31.69 1.50
N PRO A 7 -32.31 -32.45 1.85
CA PRO A 7 -32.40 -33.05 3.17
C PRO A 7 -31.21 -34.00 3.35
N LEU A 8 -30.50 -33.86 4.47
CA LEU A 8 -29.45 -34.76 4.96
C LEU A 8 -30.05 -36.14 5.26
N ASN A 9 -30.41 -36.90 4.23
CA ASN A 9 -30.93 -38.26 4.34
C ASN A 9 -29.78 -39.22 4.00
N GLY A 10 -29.13 -39.79 5.01
CA GLY A 10 -28.13 -40.84 4.78
C GLY A 10 -27.31 -41.33 5.97
N VAL A 11 -27.44 -40.76 7.17
CA VAL A 11 -26.81 -41.30 8.39
C VAL A 11 -27.83 -41.27 9.51
N GLN A 12 -28.30 -42.43 9.97
CA GLN A 12 -29.13 -42.50 11.18
C GLN A 12 -28.25 -42.21 12.41
N PRO A 13 -28.59 -41.22 13.26
CA PRO A 13 -27.77 -40.84 14.38
C PRO A 13 -28.19 -41.63 15.64
N GLU A 14 -27.65 -42.83 15.83
CA GLU A 14 -27.74 -43.51 17.15
C GLU A 14 -26.87 -42.86 18.24
N TRP A 15 -26.14 -41.78 17.90
CA TRP A 15 -25.06 -41.22 18.72
C TRP A 15 -25.27 -39.76 19.16
N ILE A 16 -26.39 -39.13 18.78
CA ILE A 16 -26.73 -37.79 19.25
C ILE A 16 -27.68 -37.94 20.43
N ASP A 17 -27.27 -37.45 21.61
CA ASP A 17 -28.16 -37.40 22.77
C ASP A 17 -29.51 -36.75 22.37
N HIS A 18 -30.61 -37.42 22.70
CA HIS A 18 -31.97 -37.02 22.37
C HIS A 18 -32.25 -35.55 22.74
N ALA A 19 -31.65 -35.05 23.82
CA ALA A 19 -31.77 -33.64 24.21
C ALA A 19 -31.17 -32.69 23.17
N THR A 20 -29.99 -33.01 22.61
CA THR A 20 -29.33 -32.20 21.57
C THR A 20 -30.14 -32.21 20.26
N ALA A 21 -30.69 -33.36 19.88
CA ALA A 21 -31.55 -33.47 18.70
C ALA A 21 -32.86 -32.67 18.85
N ALA A 22 -33.46 -32.68 20.05
CA ALA A 22 -34.64 -31.89 20.36
C ALA A 22 -34.37 -30.38 20.26
N LEU A 23 -33.29 -29.89 20.89
CA LEU A 23 -32.90 -28.48 20.81
C LEU A 23 -32.61 -28.04 19.37
N MET A 24 -31.91 -28.87 18.59
CA MET A 24 -31.65 -28.57 17.17
C MET A 24 -32.94 -28.37 16.39
N LYS A 25 -33.93 -29.25 16.59
CA LYS A 25 -35.24 -29.13 15.94
C LYS A 25 -35.92 -27.80 16.29
N GLU A 26 -35.89 -27.40 17.56
CA GLU A 26 -36.51 -26.13 17.99
C GLU A 26 -35.79 -24.91 17.41
N VAL A 27 -34.46 -24.91 17.39
CA VAL A 27 -33.66 -23.83 16.77
C VAL A 27 -33.95 -23.72 15.27
N CYS A 28 -34.06 -24.85 14.57
CA CYS A 28 -34.43 -24.86 13.15
C CYS A 28 -35.84 -24.29 12.92
N THR A 29 -36.82 -24.63 13.77
CA THR A 29 -38.17 -24.05 13.70
C THR A 29 -38.14 -22.54 13.91
N LEU A 30 -37.41 -22.07 14.92
CA LEU A 30 -37.24 -20.63 15.17
C LEU A 30 -36.61 -19.89 13.98
N MET A 31 -35.61 -20.49 13.33
CA MET A 31 -34.97 -19.94 12.14
C MET A 31 -35.92 -19.80 10.95
N LEU A 32 -36.81 -20.79 10.74
CA LEU A 32 -37.85 -20.72 9.72
C LEU A 32 -38.85 -19.60 10.02
N ASP A 33 -39.33 -19.52 11.27
CA ASP A 33 -40.25 -18.45 11.71
C ASP A 33 -39.63 -17.05 11.50
N LEU A 34 -38.34 -16.90 11.79
CA LEU A 34 -37.59 -15.67 11.55
C LEU A 34 -37.50 -15.34 10.05
N SER A 35 -37.14 -16.32 9.22
CA SER A 35 -37.06 -16.16 7.76
C SER A 35 -38.40 -15.73 7.14
N ASP A 36 -39.49 -16.33 7.61
CA ASP A 36 -40.85 -15.98 7.16
C ASP A 36 -41.20 -14.54 7.57
N ALA A 37 -40.82 -14.12 8.79
CA ALA A 37 -41.02 -12.75 9.25
C ALA A 37 -40.26 -11.71 8.42
N PHE A 38 -39.01 -11.99 8.01
CA PHE A 38 -38.27 -11.12 7.08
C PHE A 38 -38.94 -11.06 5.70
N SER A 39 -39.43 -12.19 5.19
CA SER A 39 -40.10 -12.24 3.89
C SER A 39 -41.38 -11.39 3.88
N LEU A 40 -42.16 -11.42 4.97
CA LEU A 40 -43.34 -10.57 5.17
C LEU A 40 -42.99 -9.09 5.29
N LEU A 41 -41.87 -8.77 5.93
CA LEU A 41 -41.40 -7.40 6.07
C LEU A 41 -40.96 -6.83 4.71
N ASP A 42 -40.17 -7.58 3.93
CA ASP A 42 -39.67 -7.17 2.62
C ASP A 42 -40.79 -7.02 1.58
N SER A 43 -41.87 -7.83 1.69
CA SER A 43 -43.03 -7.72 0.81
C SER A 43 -43.94 -6.52 1.14
N GLY A 44 -43.73 -5.86 2.29
CA GLY A 44 -44.57 -4.77 2.76
C GLY A 44 -46.04 -5.16 2.98
N SER A 45 -46.34 -6.46 3.10
CA SER A 45 -47.71 -6.98 3.11
C SER A 45 -48.06 -7.70 4.43
N ASN A 46 -49.29 -7.45 4.90
CA ASN A 46 -49.94 -8.07 6.06
C ASN A 46 -49.23 -7.84 7.43
N GLU A 47 -49.33 -6.61 7.93
CA GLU A 47 -48.84 -6.20 9.27
C GLU A 47 -49.34 -7.12 10.40
N ALA A 48 -50.58 -7.63 10.28
CA ALA A 48 -51.14 -8.55 11.27
C ALA A 48 -50.43 -9.91 11.28
N ALA A 49 -50.04 -10.43 10.11
CA ALA A 49 -49.24 -11.66 10.01
C ALA A 49 -47.84 -11.44 10.59
N LEU A 50 -47.17 -10.32 10.25
CA LEU A 50 -45.86 -9.99 10.80
C LEU A 50 -45.91 -9.87 12.34
N ALA A 51 -46.90 -9.15 12.88
CA ALA A 51 -47.10 -9.04 14.33
C ALA A 51 -47.38 -10.40 15.00
N SER A 52 -48.09 -11.29 14.30
CA SER A 52 -48.31 -12.67 14.76
C SER A 52 -47.00 -13.46 14.82
N SER A 53 -46.20 -13.44 13.75
CA SER A 53 -44.90 -14.11 13.69
C SER A 53 -43.94 -13.57 14.76
N ILE A 54 -43.87 -12.24 14.95
CA ILE A 54 -43.06 -11.64 16.02
C ILE A 54 -43.51 -12.12 17.40
N ARG A 55 -44.82 -12.22 17.67
CA ARG A 55 -45.32 -12.75 18.95
C ARG A 55 -44.93 -14.22 19.17
N GLN A 56 -44.95 -15.03 18.11
CA GLN A 56 -44.50 -16.43 18.15
C GLN A 56 -43.01 -16.52 18.44
N ILE A 57 -42.19 -15.77 17.69
CA ILE A 57 -40.73 -15.68 17.88
C ILE A 57 -40.39 -15.28 19.32
N LYS A 58 -41.04 -14.23 19.85
CA LYS A 58 -40.85 -13.80 21.24
C LYS A 58 -41.20 -14.88 22.26
N ARG A 59 -42.27 -15.64 22.00
CA ARG A 59 -42.68 -16.74 22.88
C ARG A 59 -41.61 -17.81 22.94
N VAL A 60 -41.04 -18.19 21.79
CA VAL A 60 -39.97 -19.18 21.69
C VAL A 60 -38.68 -18.65 22.34
N LEU A 61 -38.28 -17.42 22.01
CA LEU A 61 -37.05 -16.82 22.53
C LEU A 61 -37.08 -16.63 24.07
N PHE A 62 -38.17 -16.09 24.62
CA PHE A 62 -38.20 -15.66 26.03
C PHE A 62 -38.81 -16.65 26.98
N LYS A 63 -39.85 -17.40 26.59
CA LYS A 63 -40.50 -18.32 27.54
C LYS A 63 -39.75 -19.63 27.71
N ARG A 64 -39.01 -20.05 26.69
CA ARG A 64 -38.26 -21.31 26.71
C ARG A 64 -36.79 -21.12 27.03
N GLU A 65 -36.31 -19.87 27.04
CA GLU A 65 -34.89 -19.55 27.15
C GLU A 65 -34.01 -20.39 26.20
N LEU A 66 -34.57 -20.79 25.05
CA LEU A 66 -34.01 -21.83 24.18
C LEU A 66 -32.56 -21.54 23.78
N LEU A 67 -32.28 -20.28 23.42
CA LEU A 67 -30.94 -19.86 23.03
C LEU A 67 -29.97 -19.79 24.22
N HIS A 68 -30.46 -19.47 25.43
CA HIS A 68 -29.66 -19.53 26.64
C HIS A 68 -29.32 -20.97 27.00
N GLU A 69 -30.26 -21.90 26.88
CA GLU A 69 -30.04 -23.32 27.15
C GLU A 69 -28.96 -23.91 26.23
N VAL A 70 -28.99 -23.57 24.94
CA VAL A 70 -27.95 -23.99 23.98
C VAL A 70 -26.56 -23.49 24.40
N LEU A 71 -26.44 -22.22 24.77
CA LEU A 71 -25.13 -21.63 25.10
C LEU A 71 -24.70 -21.85 26.56
N ALA A 72 -25.62 -22.25 27.44
CA ALA A 72 -25.34 -22.58 28.84
C ALA A 72 -24.52 -23.88 28.97
N ARG A 73 -24.49 -24.72 27.93
CA ARG A 73 -23.61 -25.88 27.85
C ARG A 73 -22.16 -25.45 28.11
N ASP A 74 -21.49 -26.19 28.98
CA ASP A 74 -20.09 -25.91 29.29
C ASP A 74 -19.19 -26.23 28.10
N LEU A 75 -18.16 -25.41 27.95
CA LEU A 75 -17.13 -25.67 26.96
C LEU A 75 -16.43 -26.99 27.29
N PRO A 76 -16.09 -27.80 26.28
CA PRO A 76 -15.29 -28.99 26.49
C PRO A 76 -13.98 -28.64 27.21
N GLN A 77 -13.77 -29.22 28.39
CA GLN A 77 -12.54 -29.06 29.15
C GLN A 77 -11.63 -30.27 28.92
N ASN A 78 -10.32 -30.05 28.81
CA ASN A 78 -9.30 -31.10 28.71
C ASN A 78 -9.41 -32.03 27.49
N VAL A 79 -10.09 -31.61 26.43
CA VAL A 79 -10.12 -32.32 25.14
C VAL A 79 -9.19 -31.67 24.13
N VAL A 80 -8.58 -32.48 23.28
CA VAL A 80 -7.88 -31.97 22.09
C VAL A 80 -8.94 -31.40 21.15
N TRP A 81 -8.82 -30.11 20.83
CA TRP A 81 -9.81 -29.37 20.06
C TRP A 81 -10.17 -30.04 18.72
N VAL A 82 -9.17 -30.56 18.00
CA VAL A 82 -9.34 -31.30 16.73
C VAL A 82 -10.18 -32.56 16.93
N ASP A 83 -9.78 -33.39 17.89
CA ASP A 83 -10.45 -34.66 18.20
C ASP A 83 -11.91 -34.43 18.58
N TRP A 84 -12.17 -33.37 19.36
CA TRP A 84 -13.53 -32.98 19.74
C TRP A 84 -14.36 -32.56 18.51
N LEU A 85 -13.82 -31.74 17.62
CA LEU A 85 -14.55 -31.31 16.41
C LEU A 85 -14.84 -32.45 15.44
N GLN A 86 -13.98 -33.48 15.40
CA GLN A 86 -14.19 -34.68 14.61
C GLN A 86 -15.23 -35.62 15.22
N SER A 87 -15.43 -35.57 16.54
CA SER A 87 -16.45 -36.36 17.20
C SER A 87 -17.86 -35.99 16.72
N ALA A 88 -18.76 -36.97 16.69
CA ALA A 88 -20.16 -36.75 16.32
C ALA A 88 -20.85 -35.75 17.26
N GLU A 89 -20.49 -35.79 18.54
CA GLU A 89 -20.96 -34.84 19.55
C GLU A 89 -20.49 -33.42 19.26
N GLY A 90 -19.18 -33.21 19.09
CA GLY A 90 -18.63 -31.88 18.84
C GLY A 90 -19.14 -31.26 17.54
N ASN A 91 -19.31 -32.07 16.50
CA ASN A 91 -19.96 -31.64 15.25
C ASN A 91 -21.40 -31.15 15.49
N SER A 92 -22.19 -31.93 16.23
CA SER A 92 -23.60 -31.64 16.51
C SER A 92 -23.76 -30.40 17.39
N ILE A 93 -22.94 -30.26 18.43
CA ILE A 93 -22.92 -29.09 19.31
C ILE A 93 -22.48 -27.85 18.54
N THR A 94 -21.45 -27.94 17.70
CA THR A 94 -20.99 -26.81 16.87
C THR A 94 -22.11 -26.29 15.96
N ARG A 95 -22.85 -27.20 15.30
CA ARG A 95 -24.00 -26.82 14.47
C ARG A 95 -25.13 -26.19 15.29
N LEU A 96 -25.39 -26.73 16.48
CA LEU A 96 -26.45 -26.24 17.37
C LEU A 96 -26.13 -24.81 17.83
N VAL A 97 -24.89 -24.58 18.27
CA VAL A 97 -24.38 -23.27 18.65
C VAL A 97 -24.43 -22.30 17.47
N GLY A 98 -23.97 -22.72 16.28
CA GLY A 98 -24.07 -21.91 15.06
C GLY A 98 -25.50 -21.49 14.72
N GLY A 99 -26.45 -22.42 14.76
CA GLY A 99 -27.86 -22.13 14.53
C GLY A 99 -28.48 -21.20 15.58
N ALA A 100 -28.10 -21.36 16.86
CA ALA A 100 -28.57 -20.47 17.93
C ALA A 100 -28.05 -19.04 17.76
N LEU A 101 -26.79 -18.88 17.33
CA LEU A 101 -26.19 -17.58 17.04
C LEU A 101 -26.81 -16.94 15.79
N ASP A 102 -27.12 -17.73 14.76
CA ASP A 102 -27.85 -17.26 13.58
C ASP A 102 -29.24 -16.73 13.98
N ALA A 103 -29.98 -17.49 14.78
CA ALA A 103 -31.31 -17.11 15.25
C ALA A 103 -31.27 -15.82 16.08
N ALA A 104 -30.29 -15.67 16.97
CA ALA A 104 -30.06 -14.43 17.71
C ALA A 104 -29.79 -13.25 16.77
N GLY A 105 -28.93 -13.43 15.76
CA GLY A 105 -28.63 -12.40 14.77
C GLY A 105 -29.86 -11.96 13.98
N PHE A 106 -30.67 -12.92 13.53
CA PHE A 106 -31.94 -12.65 12.84
C PHE A 106 -32.93 -11.91 13.75
N ALA A 107 -33.10 -12.34 15.00
CA ALA A 107 -33.98 -11.69 15.95
C ALA A 107 -33.57 -10.22 16.21
N CYS A 108 -32.27 -9.93 16.33
CA CYS A 108 -31.78 -8.57 16.49
C CYS A 108 -31.96 -7.70 15.24
N ARG A 109 -31.72 -8.24 14.04
CA ARG A 109 -32.00 -7.54 12.78
C ARG A 109 -33.49 -7.24 12.61
N LEU A 110 -34.36 -8.20 12.95
CA LEU A 110 -35.80 -8.04 12.89
C LEU A 110 -36.26 -6.96 13.88
N GLY A 111 -35.74 -6.98 15.11
CA GLY A 111 -36.00 -5.94 16.11
C GLY A 111 -35.51 -4.55 15.69
N LEU A 112 -34.39 -4.46 14.96
CA LEU A 112 -33.92 -3.19 14.37
C LEU A 112 -34.87 -2.66 13.30
N GLN A 113 -35.30 -3.51 12.36
CA GLN A 113 -36.13 -3.07 11.24
C GLN A 113 -37.57 -2.76 11.65
N THR A 114 -38.12 -3.52 12.61
CA THR A 114 -39.49 -3.33 13.12
C THR A 114 -39.57 -2.29 14.24
N GLY A 115 -38.43 -1.86 14.78
CA GLY A 115 -38.37 -1.03 15.99
C GLY A 115 -38.72 -1.77 17.29
N ASP A 116 -38.97 -3.09 17.24
CA ASP A 116 -39.34 -3.90 18.38
C ASP A 116 -38.13 -4.35 19.19
N ARG A 117 -37.70 -3.48 20.10
CA ARG A 117 -36.52 -3.67 20.97
C ARG A 117 -36.60 -4.89 21.87
N ARG A 118 -37.81 -5.37 22.19
CA ARG A 118 -37.97 -6.51 23.09
C ARG A 118 -37.32 -7.76 22.52
N LEU A 119 -37.25 -7.90 21.18
CA LEU A 119 -36.62 -9.03 20.50
C LEU A 119 -35.13 -9.19 20.84
N SER A 120 -34.41 -8.08 21.10
CA SER A 120 -33.00 -8.11 21.47
C SER A 120 -32.79 -8.08 22.98
N GLU A 121 -33.65 -7.40 23.74
CA GLU A 121 -33.55 -7.25 25.19
C GLU A 121 -33.53 -8.59 25.93
N GLY A 122 -34.34 -9.56 25.51
CA GLY A 122 -34.39 -10.86 26.19
C GLY A 122 -33.27 -11.84 25.80
N LEU A 123 -32.27 -11.42 25.01
CA LEU A 123 -31.00 -12.16 24.94
C LEU A 123 -30.11 -11.84 26.15
N GLY A 124 -30.15 -10.62 26.71
CA GLY A 124 -29.40 -10.28 27.92
C GLY A 124 -27.86 -10.39 27.83
N PRO A 125 -27.10 -9.83 28.80
CA PRO A 125 -25.63 -9.87 28.78
C PRO A 125 -25.01 -11.27 28.96
N SER A 126 -25.66 -12.15 29.70
CA SER A 126 -25.17 -13.51 30.00
C SER A 126 -25.11 -14.39 28.75
N PHE A 127 -26.13 -14.31 27.89
CA PHE A 127 -26.12 -14.98 26.58
C PHE A 127 -24.90 -14.55 25.76
N PHE A 128 -24.62 -13.25 25.68
CA PHE A 128 -23.49 -12.75 24.89
C PHE A 128 -22.15 -13.19 25.46
N ALA A 129 -21.99 -13.16 26.78
CA ALA A 129 -20.79 -13.67 27.43
C ALA A 129 -20.54 -15.14 27.08
N ARG A 130 -21.58 -15.99 27.08
CA ARG A 130 -21.48 -17.40 26.69
C ARG A 130 -21.27 -17.58 25.18
N ALA A 131 -21.93 -16.77 24.34
CA ALA A 131 -21.73 -16.76 22.90
C ALA A 131 -20.26 -16.48 22.54
N PHE A 132 -19.60 -15.57 23.27
CA PHE A 132 -18.18 -15.31 23.08
C PHE A 132 -17.29 -16.48 23.45
N LEU A 133 -17.57 -17.13 24.58
CA LEU A 133 -16.80 -18.29 25.01
C LEU A 133 -16.88 -19.39 23.97
N TRP A 134 -18.08 -19.64 23.43
CA TRP A 134 -18.29 -20.58 22.33
C TRP A 134 -17.60 -20.15 21.04
N ALA A 135 -17.69 -18.89 20.66
CA ALA A 135 -17.04 -18.41 19.44
C ALA A 135 -15.51 -18.44 19.54
N ASP A 136 -14.94 -18.04 20.68
CA ASP A 136 -13.49 -18.08 20.92
C ASP A 136 -12.98 -19.52 20.90
N PHE A 137 -13.74 -20.46 21.48
CA PHE A 137 -13.43 -21.88 21.43
C PHE A 137 -13.55 -22.47 20.01
N LEU A 138 -14.58 -22.11 19.24
CA LEU A 138 -14.82 -22.67 17.90
C LEU A 138 -13.96 -22.05 16.80
N LEU A 139 -13.28 -20.93 17.07
CA LEU A 139 -12.43 -20.28 16.07
C LEU A 139 -11.20 -21.13 15.76
N PRO A 140 -10.91 -21.39 14.47
CA PRO A 140 -9.67 -22.07 14.07
C PRO A 140 -8.41 -21.21 14.24
N MET A 141 -8.53 -19.97 14.72
CA MET A 141 -7.46 -18.98 14.64
C MET A 141 -6.33 -19.24 15.62
N GLY A 142 -5.15 -19.55 15.07
CA GLY A 142 -3.96 -19.88 15.85
C GLY A 142 -3.75 -21.38 16.05
N GLN A 143 -4.65 -22.22 15.51
CA GLN A 143 -4.39 -23.65 15.35
C GLN A 143 -3.32 -23.87 14.29
N ARG A 144 -2.54 -24.95 14.41
CA ARG A 144 -1.53 -25.27 13.40
C ARG A 144 -2.24 -25.79 12.16
N GLN A 145 -1.66 -25.55 10.99
CA GLN A 145 -2.13 -26.15 9.73
C GLN A 145 -2.43 -27.65 9.88
N GLN A 146 -1.50 -28.37 10.48
CA GLN A 146 -1.56 -29.83 10.64
C GLN A 146 -2.78 -30.28 11.44
N ASP A 147 -3.20 -29.48 12.44
CA ASP A 147 -4.35 -29.76 13.29
C ASP A 147 -5.65 -29.60 12.50
N LEU A 148 -5.69 -28.59 11.64
CA LEU A 148 -6.85 -28.33 10.79
C LEU A 148 -6.95 -29.35 9.63
N ASP A 149 -5.82 -29.81 9.09
CA ASP A 149 -5.73 -30.77 7.96
C ASP A 149 -6.45 -32.10 8.24
N VAL A 150 -6.58 -32.45 9.52
CA VAL A 150 -7.29 -33.67 9.94
C VAL A 150 -8.82 -33.47 9.92
N ILE A 151 -9.31 -32.23 10.01
CA ILE A 151 -10.76 -31.94 10.06
C ILE A 151 -11.33 -31.94 8.63
N PRO A 152 -12.50 -32.57 8.38
CA PRO A 152 -13.11 -32.58 7.04
C PRO A 152 -13.26 -31.16 6.48
N THR A 153 -12.69 -30.90 5.30
CA THR A 153 -12.63 -29.57 4.67
C THR A 153 -13.99 -28.88 4.58
N HIS A 154 -15.05 -29.65 4.28
CA HIS A 154 -16.43 -29.14 4.24
C HIS A 154 -16.89 -28.62 5.62
N PHE A 155 -16.56 -29.32 6.70
CA PHE A 155 -16.95 -28.92 8.05
C PHE A 155 -16.22 -27.63 8.47
N VAL A 156 -14.92 -27.52 8.19
CA VAL A 156 -14.16 -26.30 8.45
C VAL A 156 -14.72 -25.14 7.64
N ARG A 157 -14.85 -25.30 6.32
CA ARG A 157 -15.27 -24.22 5.40
C ARG A 157 -16.72 -23.80 5.54
N GLN A 158 -17.64 -24.71 5.85
CA GLN A 158 -19.06 -24.38 5.93
C GLN A 158 -19.58 -24.25 7.35
N VAL A 159 -19.15 -25.06 8.31
CA VAL A 159 -19.76 -25.01 9.65
C VAL A 159 -19.00 -24.02 10.54
N LEU A 160 -17.68 -24.17 10.66
CA LEU A 160 -16.88 -23.30 11.53
C LEU A 160 -16.84 -21.86 11.03
N VAL A 161 -16.51 -21.65 9.75
CA VAL A 161 -16.49 -20.31 9.14
C VAL A 161 -17.84 -19.63 9.25
N THR A 162 -18.95 -20.35 8.97
CA THR A 162 -20.30 -19.77 9.11
C THR A 162 -20.59 -19.41 10.55
N THR A 163 -20.32 -20.30 11.50
CA THR A 163 -20.59 -20.05 12.91
C THR A 163 -19.82 -18.83 13.40
N CYS A 164 -18.52 -18.74 13.09
CA CYS A 164 -17.68 -17.59 13.45
C CYS A 164 -18.22 -16.30 12.81
N TYR A 165 -18.45 -16.34 11.49
CA TYR A 165 -19.02 -15.24 10.72
C TYR A 165 -20.35 -14.74 11.31
N THR A 166 -21.27 -15.66 11.56
CA THR A 166 -22.58 -15.39 12.13
C THR A 166 -22.45 -14.79 13.52
N THR A 167 -21.55 -15.30 14.36
CA THR A 167 -21.27 -14.73 15.68
C THR A 167 -20.91 -13.25 15.54
N ILE A 168 -19.96 -12.96 14.66
CA ILE A 168 -19.45 -11.60 14.43
C ILE A 168 -20.57 -10.68 13.93
N CYS A 169 -21.31 -11.09 12.91
CA CYS A 169 -22.40 -10.29 12.35
C CYS A 169 -23.53 -10.05 13.35
N THR A 170 -23.91 -11.10 14.10
CA THR A 170 -24.89 -11.02 15.19
C THR A 170 -24.42 -9.99 16.21
N TYR A 171 -23.17 -10.08 16.63
CA TYR A 171 -22.62 -9.18 17.61
C TYR A 171 -22.56 -7.72 17.16
N VAL A 172 -22.10 -7.48 15.93
CA VAL A 172 -22.07 -6.14 15.33
C VAL A 172 -23.47 -5.54 15.29
N THR A 173 -24.46 -6.34 14.88
CA THR A 173 -25.87 -5.96 14.85
C THR A 173 -26.36 -5.58 16.25
N ILE A 174 -26.01 -6.37 17.26
CA ILE A 174 -26.38 -6.13 18.66
C ILE A 174 -25.71 -4.88 19.20
N CYS A 175 -24.40 -4.70 19.01
CA CYS A 175 -23.72 -3.47 19.39
C CYS A 175 -24.37 -2.24 18.79
N HIS A 176 -24.68 -2.31 17.49
CA HIS A 176 -25.38 -1.23 16.81
C HIS A 176 -26.75 -0.96 17.45
N HIS A 177 -27.52 -2.00 17.76
CA HIS A 177 -28.82 -1.87 18.42
C HIS A 177 -28.73 -1.34 19.86
N CYS A 178 -27.84 -1.88 20.69
CA CYS A 178 -27.68 -1.46 22.08
C CYS A 178 -27.17 -0.01 22.18
N CYS A 179 -26.27 0.41 21.29
CA CYS A 179 -25.74 1.77 21.34
C CYS A 179 -26.70 2.83 20.76
N THR A 180 -27.59 2.46 19.82
CA THR A 180 -28.60 3.38 19.29
C THR A 180 -29.77 3.60 20.25
N THR A 181 -30.06 2.65 21.14
CA THR A 181 -31.26 2.67 22.00
C THR A 181 -31.09 3.45 23.32
N ARG A 182 -29.89 3.98 23.61
CA ARG A 182 -29.54 4.92 24.72
C ARG A 182 -29.93 4.53 26.16
N ARG A 183 -30.48 3.34 26.43
CA ARG A 183 -30.81 2.89 27.79
C ARG A 183 -29.81 1.84 28.29
N THR A 184 -28.96 2.29 29.22
CA THR A 184 -28.36 1.55 30.35
C THR A 184 -28.03 0.07 30.10
N GLY A 185 -26.79 -0.18 29.67
CA GLY A 185 -26.24 -1.54 29.52
C GLY A 185 -25.14 -1.66 28.47
N ALA A 186 -24.98 -0.65 27.60
CA ALA A 186 -24.03 -0.65 26.48
C ALA A 186 -22.57 -0.93 26.87
N GLY A 187 -22.19 -0.67 28.13
CA GLY A 187 -20.85 -0.99 28.65
C GLY A 187 -20.56 -2.49 28.73
N LEU A 188 -21.55 -3.34 29.01
CA LEU A 188 -21.36 -4.80 29.14
C LEU A 188 -21.20 -5.49 27.78
N CYS A 189 -21.85 -4.98 26.73
CA CYS A 189 -21.73 -5.52 25.37
C CYS A 189 -20.61 -4.86 24.55
N CYS A 190 -19.78 -3.97 25.11
CA CYS A 190 -18.62 -3.41 24.39
C CYS A 190 -17.31 -3.73 25.11
N ASP A 191 -17.26 -4.90 25.77
CA ASP A 191 -16.11 -5.41 26.51
C ASP A 191 -14.86 -5.49 25.61
N GLU A 192 -13.69 -5.29 26.23
CA GLU A 192 -12.38 -5.43 25.59
C GLU A 192 -12.22 -6.81 24.93
N ARG A 193 -12.88 -7.84 25.46
CA ARG A 193 -12.88 -9.20 24.90
C ARG A 193 -13.37 -9.26 23.46
N LEU A 194 -14.44 -8.54 23.13
CA LEU A 194 -14.92 -8.48 21.75
C LEU A 194 -13.88 -7.81 20.86
N ALA A 195 -13.36 -6.67 21.29
CA ALA A 195 -12.40 -5.93 20.48
C ALA A 195 -11.18 -6.83 20.20
N ALA A 196 -10.66 -7.51 21.23
CA ALA A 196 -9.58 -8.48 21.12
C ALA A 196 -9.93 -9.61 20.16
N PHE A 197 -11.13 -10.17 20.29
CA PHE A 197 -11.64 -11.21 19.40
C PHE A 197 -11.71 -10.75 17.94
N LEU A 198 -12.26 -9.56 17.67
CA LEU A 198 -12.41 -9.02 16.31
C LEU A 198 -11.06 -8.65 15.70
N ILE A 199 -10.15 -8.03 16.45
CA ILE A 199 -8.82 -7.65 15.96
C ILE A 199 -7.95 -8.89 15.73
N ARG A 200 -7.93 -9.84 16.68
CA ARG A 200 -7.23 -11.12 16.53
C ARG A 200 -7.79 -11.89 15.33
N GLY A 201 -9.12 -11.99 15.32
CA GLY A 201 -9.99 -12.25 14.18
C GLY A 201 -9.38 -11.87 12.85
N TRP A 202 -9.46 -10.57 12.64
CA TRP A 202 -9.06 -9.91 11.43
C TRP A 202 -7.58 -10.19 11.14
N SER A 203 -6.68 -9.94 12.08
CA SER A 203 -5.23 -10.08 11.89
C SER A 203 -4.75 -11.45 11.42
N LYS A 204 -5.41 -12.54 11.84
CA LYS A 204 -4.98 -13.91 11.54
C LYS A 204 -5.67 -14.49 10.30
N TRP A 205 -6.79 -13.93 9.89
CA TRP A 205 -7.67 -14.51 8.88
C TRP A 205 -7.04 -14.73 7.51
N LEU A 206 -6.17 -13.81 7.07
CA LEU A 206 -5.50 -13.93 5.76
C LEU A 206 -4.48 -15.07 5.70
N TYR A 207 -3.95 -15.44 6.87
CA TYR A 207 -2.96 -16.49 6.99
C TYR A 207 -3.61 -17.84 7.35
N ASP A 208 -4.94 -17.86 7.51
CA ASP A 208 -5.67 -19.09 7.70
C ASP A 208 -5.65 -19.90 6.40
N PRO A 209 -5.08 -21.10 6.42
CA PRO A 209 -4.87 -21.89 5.22
C PRO A 209 -6.15 -22.39 4.55
N TYR A 210 -7.25 -22.49 5.29
CA TYR A 210 -8.56 -22.85 4.74
C TYR A 210 -9.21 -21.68 4.02
N MET A 211 -8.70 -20.48 4.30
CA MET A 211 -9.15 -19.22 3.73
C MET A 211 -8.20 -18.69 2.67
N GLN A 212 -7.15 -19.45 2.30
CA GLN A 212 -6.38 -19.14 1.10
C GLN A 212 -7.31 -19.18 -0.10
N VAL A 213 -7.57 -17.97 -0.58
CA VAL A 213 -8.63 -17.57 -1.52
C VAL A 213 -8.60 -18.36 -2.84
N VAL A 214 -7.56 -19.13 -3.12
CA VAL A 214 -7.40 -19.79 -4.41
C VAL A 214 -8.38 -20.97 -4.60
N ASP A 215 -8.77 -21.69 -3.54
CA ASP A 215 -9.69 -22.85 -3.63
C ASP A 215 -11.13 -22.59 -3.17
N VAL A 216 -11.36 -21.47 -2.48
CA VAL A 216 -12.66 -21.12 -1.87
C VAL A 216 -13.57 -20.36 -2.86
N MET A 217 -13.02 -19.96 -4.01
CA MET A 217 -13.64 -19.08 -4.99
C MET A 217 -14.72 -19.72 -5.87
N THR A 218 -14.95 -21.02 -5.74
CA THR A 218 -16.05 -21.70 -6.43
C THR A 218 -17.39 -21.54 -5.70
N GLU A 219 -17.38 -21.29 -4.39
CA GLU A 219 -18.59 -21.21 -3.58
C GLU A 219 -18.89 -19.76 -3.17
N LYS A 220 -19.84 -19.12 -3.88
CA LYS A 220 -20.25 -17.71 -3.66
C LYS A 220 -20.50 -17.37 -2.19
N THR A 221 -21.04 -18.30 -1.42
CA THR A 221 -21.39 -18.12 0.00
C THR A 221 -20.17 -17.87 0.89
N VAL A 222 -19.06 -18.57 0.65
CA VAL A 222 -17.85 -18.42 1.47
C VAL A 222 -17.13 -17.12 1.12
N VAL A 223 -17.09 -16.76 -0.16
CA VAL A 223 -16.56 -15.50 -0.68
C VAL A 223 -17.26 -14.30 -0.02
N THR A 224 -18.60 -14.31 0.07
CA THR A 224 -19.38 -13.28 0.77
C THR A 224 -19.06 -13.19 2.26
N ARG A 225 -18.91 -14.33 2.95
CA ARG A 225 -18.60 -14.36 4.38
C ARG A 225 -17.21 -13.83 4.70
N VAL A 226 -16.21 -14.20 3.89
CA VAL A 226 -14.86 -13.66 3.98
C VAL A 226 -14.90 -12.15 3.84
N GLN A 227 -15.60 -11.62 2.83
CA GLN A 227 -15.67 -10.17 2.59
C GLN A 227 -16.25 -9.39 3.76
N ILE A 228 -17.38 -9.84 4.28
CA ILE A 228 -18.02 -9.14 5.40
C ILE A 228 -17.09 -9.17 6.62
N PHE A 229 -16.35 -10.27 6.82
CA PHE A 229 -15.33 -10.32 7.86
C PHE A 229 -14.18 -9.33 7.63
N LEU A 230 -13.64 -9.26 6.40
CA LEU A 230 -12.60 -8.29 6.03
C LEU A 230 -13.00 -6.85 6.32
N MET A 231 -14.29 -6.58 6.15
CA MET A 231 -14.86 -5.26 6.35
C MET A 231 -15.28 -4.97 7.77
N THR A 232 -15.45 -6.00 8.60
CA THR A 232 -16.02 -5.81 9.94
C THR A 232 -15.18 -4.82 10.74
N VAL A 233 -13.87 -5.04 10.85
CA VAL A 233 -12.99 -4.13 11.61
C VAL A 233 -12.91 -2.73 10.97
N PRO A 234 -12.58 -2.57 9.66
CA PRO A 234 -12.59 -1.26 9.00
C PRO A 234 -13.91 -0.51 9.16
N HIS A 235 -15.05 -1.18 8.92
CA HIS A 235 -16.37 -0.59 8.98
C HIS A 235 -16.73 -0.15 10.40
N LEU A 236 -16.48 -1.01 11.40
CA LEU A 236 -16.76 -0.66 12.79
C LEU A 236 -15.88 0.49 13.29
N LEU A 237 -14.61 0.54 12.89
CA LEU A 237 -13.72 1.63 13.29
C LEU A 237 -14.10 2.96 12.65
N LEU A 238 -14.51 2.94 11.38
CA LEU A 238 -14.82 4.17 10.64
C LEU A 238 -16.26 4.66 10.83
N ARG A 239 -17.23 3.74 10.88
CA ARG A 239 -18.67 4.05 10.75
C ARG A 239 -19.52 3.64 11.94
N SER A 240 -18.97 2.96 12.95
CA SER A 240 -19.78 2.61 14.11
C SER A 240 -20.31 3.85 14.81
N HIS A 241 -21.64 3.92 14.95
CA HIS A 241 -22.31 4.91 15.79
C HIS A 241 -22.07 4.65 17.29
N CYS A 242 -21.60 3.46 17.64
CA CYS A 242 -21.25 3.13 19.01
C CYS A 242 -19.85 3.63 19.36
N VAL A 243 -19.78 4.76 20.07
CA VAL A 243 -18.52 5.38 20.50
C VAL A 243 -17.70 4.43 21.38
N PHE A 244 -18.34 3.67 22.27
CA PHE A 244 -17.67 2.69 23.14
C PHE A 244 -16.99 1.58 22.34
N LEU A 245 -17.73 0.88 21.48
CA LEU A 245 -17.18 -0.14 20.60
C LEU A 245 -16.03 0.39 19.75
N ARG A 246 -16.19 1.57 19.14
CA ARG A 246 -15.14 2.19 18.32
C ARG A 246 -13.89 2.48 19.14
N ARG A 247 -14.04 2.96 20.38
CA ARG A 247 -12.91 3.22 21.30
C ARG A 247 -12.23 1.93 21.73
N SER A 248 -12.99 0.90 22.10
CA SER A 248 -12.45 -0.41 22.48
C SER A 248 -11.70 -1.06 21.31
N LEU A 249 -12.27 -1.02 20.10
CA LEU A 249 -11.62 -1.49 18.88
C LEU A 249 -10.35 -0.69 18.57
N ALA A 250 -10.37 0.63 18.69
CA ALA A 250 -9.19 1.45 18.42
C ALA A 250 -8.07 1.17 19.44
N ALA A 251 -8.41 1.04 20.73
CA ALA A 251 -7.47 0.71 21.79
C ALA A 251 -6.86 -0.68 21.59
N GLU A 252 -7.68 -1.68 21.28
CA GLU A 252 -7.18 -3.03 21.00
C GLU A 252 -6.36 -3.07 19.70
N PHE A 253 -6.80 -2.38 18.65
CA PHE A 253 -6.06 -2.31 17.39
C PHE A 253 -4.68 -1.69 17.60
N GLN A 254 -4.60 -0.61 18.39
CA GLN A 254 -3.34 -0.04 18.81
C GLN A 254 -2.50 -1.05 19.59
N ARG A 255 -3.05 -1.63 20.67
CA ARG A 255 -2.38 -2.64 21.51
C ARG A 255 -1.83 -3.81 20.70
N ALA A 256 -2.58 -4.29 19.70
CA ALA A 256 -2.18 -5.40 18.87
C ALA A 256 -1.00 -5.07 17.93
N PHE A 257 -0.85 -3.82 17.50
CA PHE A 257 0.09 -3.44 16.43
C PHE A 257 1.11 -2.36 16.80
N GLU A 258 1.08 -1.79 18.01
CA GLU A 258 1.98 -0.73 18.48
C GLU A 258 3.45 -1.10 18.28
N ASP A 259 3.85 -2.32 18.67
CA ASP A 259 5.22 -2.81 18.51
C ASP A 259 5.45 -3.56 17.18
N ARG A 260 4.43 -3.63 16.30
CA ARG A 260 4.45 -4.45 15.08
C ARG A 260 3.97 -3.68 13.83
N PRO A 261 4.49 -2.46 13.55
CA PRO A 261 4.08 -1.64 12.42
C PRO A 261 4.26 -2.34 11.07
N THR A 262 5.36 -3.09 10.92
CA THR A 262 5.68 -3.79 9.68
C THR A 262 4.67 -4.92 9.40
N GLU A 263 4.26 -5.67 10.43
CA GLU A 263 3.26 -6.73 10.30
C GLU A 263 1.90 -6.15 9.88
N LEU A 264 1.47 -5.05 10.52
CA LEU A 264 0.25 -4.36 10.13
C LEU A 264 0.31 -3.87 8.68
N ALA A 265 1.43 -3.27 8.25
CA ALA A 265 1.57 -2.80 6.88
C ALA A 265 1.54 -3.93 5.84
N LEU A 266 2.12 -5.10 6.14
CA LEU A 266 2.05 -6.28 5.28
C LEU A 266 0.63 -6.85 5.23
N LEU A 267 -0.04 -6.94 6.37
CA LEU A 267 -1.43 -7.36 6.47
C LEU A 267 -2.35 -6.45 5.64
N LEU A 268 -2.16 -5.13 5.75
CA LEU A 268 -2.86 -4.15 4.91
C LEU A 268 -2.58 -4.40 3.41
N ALA A 269 -1.33 -4.67 3.04
CA ALA A 269 -0.99 -4.99 1.65
C ALA A 269 -1.72 -6.25 1.15
N ASP A 270 -1.77 -7.30 1.97
CA ASP A 270 -2.42 -8.56 1.63
C ASP A 270 -3.92 -8.40 1.44
N TYR A 271 -4.56 -7.58 2.26
CA TYR A 271 -5.97 -7.23 2.06
C TYR A 271 -6.21 -6.40 0.81
N MET A 272 -5.39 -5.39 0.51
CA MET A 272 -5.51 -4.63 -0.74
C MET A 272 -5.37 -5.54 -1.97
N ARG A 273 -4.43 -6.50 -1.91
CA ARG A 273 -4.22 -7.49 -2.96
C ARG A 273 -5.46 -8.35 -3.14
N LEU A 274 -6.03 -8.83 -2.03
CA LEU A 274 -7.25 -9.64 -2.02
C LEU A 274 -8.42 -8.85 -2.62
N ILE A 275 -8.71 -7.67 -2.11
CA ILE A 275 -9.80 -6.81 -2.58
C ILE A 275 -9.65 -6.49 -4.07
N GLY A 276 -8.45 -6.11 -4.50
CA GLY A 276 -8.22 -5.78 -5.90
C GLY A 276 -8.29 -6.99 -6.84
N GLY A 277 -7.99 -8.20 -6.34
CA GLY A 277 -7.97 -9.42 -7.14
C GLY A 277 -9.33 -9.95 -7.54
N GLN A 278 -10.41 -9.30 -7.12
CA GLN A 278 -11.75 -9.87 -7.11
C GLN A 278 -12.72 -9.07 -8.00
N PRO A 279 -12.83 -9.43 -9.29
CA PRO A 279 -13.60 -8.67 -10.29
C PRO A 279 -15.14 -8.67 -10.16
N PRO A 280 -15.85 -9.47 -9.33
CA PRO A 280 -17.32 -9.32 -9.18
C PRO A 280 -17.76 -8.60 -7.88
N LEU A 281 -16.84 -8.20 -6.99
CA LEU A 281 -17.21 -7.78 -5.63
C LEU A 281 -17.59 -6.31 -5.47
N TRP A 282 -17.16 -5.49 -6.42
CA TRP A 282 -17.54 -4.09 -6.50
C TRP A 282 -19.04 -3.91 -6.81
N GLU A 283 -19.68 -4.90 -7.45
CA GLU A 283 -21.08 -4.81 -7.88
C GLU A 283 -22.06 -5.51 -6.94
N SER A 284 -21.69 -6.64 -6.30
CA SER A 284 -22.69 -7.53 -5.67
C SER A 284 -23.02 -7.25 -4.20
N LEU A 285 -22.23 -6.45 -3.48
CA LEU A 285 -22.37 -6.22 -2.03
C LEU A 285 -22.95 -4.86 -1.66
N ALA A 286 -23.58 -4.16 -2.61
CA ALA A 286 -24.49 -3.07 -2.29
C ALA A 286 -25.67 -3.64 -1.48
N PHE A 287 -25.49 -3.73 -0.16
CA PHE A 287 -26.51 -4.13 0.81
C PHE A 287 -27.74 -3.24 0.65
N GLY A 288 -28.68 -3.64 -0.22
CA GLY A 288 -30.04 -3.12 -0.36
C GLY A 288 -30.22 -1.61 -0.60
N ARG A 289 -29.17 -0.79 -0.58
CA ARG A 289 -29.27 0.65 -0.83
C ARG A 289 -29.11 0.89 -2.32
N GLN A 290 -30.24 1.00 -3.00
CA GLN A 290 -30.34 1.48 -4.38
C GLN A 290 -29.77 2.89 -4.57
N ASN A 291 -29.50 3.64 -3.49
CA ASN A 291 -29.01 5.01 -3.54
C ASN A 291 -27.60 5.11 -2.93
N GLY A 292 -26.57 5.02 -3.76
CA GLY A 292 -25.23 5.56 -3.48
C GLY A 292 -24.34 4.76 -2.54
N GLY A 293 -24.29 3.43 -2.66
CA GLY A 293 -23.38 2.59 -1.89
C GLY A 293 -21.91 2.95 -2.12
N GLU A 294 -21.28 3.59 -1.13
CA GLU A 294 -19.83 3.71 -1.05
C GLU A 294 -19.22 2.30 -1.14
N THR A 295 -18.30 2.10 -2.08
CA THR A 295 -17.78 0.78 -2.42
C THR A 295 -16.88 0.22 -1.31
N LEU A 296 -16.78 -1.11 -1.27
CA LEU A 296 -15.86 -1.87 -0.41
C LEU A 296 -14.45 -1.25 -0.34
N VAL A 297 -13.95 -0.86 -1.52
CA VAL A 297 -12.62 -0.29 -1.72
C VAL A 297 -12.49 1.07 -1.05
N HIS A 298 -13.53 1.91 -1.08
CA HIS A 298 -13.53 3.23 -0.43
C HIS A 298 -13.31 3.11 1.08
N ASP A 299 -14.11 2.29 1.76
CA ASP A 299 -14.01 2.10 3.21
C ASP A 299 -12.66 1.52 3.60
N TRP A 300 -12.17 0.57 2.81
CA TRP A 300 -10.89 -0.05 3.07
C TRP A 300 -9.72 0.93 2.88
N CYS A 301 -9.74 1.74 1.83
CA CYS A 301 -8.73 2.79 1.62
C CYS A 301 -8.78 3.88 2.69
N LEU A 302 -9.98 4.25 3.14
CA LEU A 302 -10.15 5.20 4.25
C LEU A 302 -9.58 4.63 5.55
N PHE A 303 -9.78 3.33 5.79
CA PHE A 303 -9.25 2.64 6.95
C PHE A 303 -7.73 2.56 6.92
N ALA A 304 -7.14 2.13 5.79
CA ALA A 304 -5.70 2.08 5.61
C ALA A 304 -5.07 3.47 5.81
N ARG A 305 -5.68 4.53 5.24
CA ARG A 305 -5.25 5.92 5.45
C ARG A 305 -5.31 6.33 6.91
N THR A 306 -6.35 5.92 7.63
CA THR A 306 -6.49 6.19 9.06
C THR A 306 -5.37 5.51 9.86
N CYS A 307 -5.02 4.27 9.52
CA CYS A 307 -3.89 3.57 10.13
C CYS A 307 -2.57 4.32 9.91
N LEU A 308 -2.32 4.82 8.70
CA LEU A 308 -1.12 5.62 8.37
C LEU A 308 -1.05 6.97 9.10
N LEU A 309 -2.19 7.50 9.58
CA LEU A 309 -2.25 8.75 10.33
C LEU A 309 -2.13 8.54 11.84
N CYS A 310 -2.40 7.33 12.32
CA CYS A 310 -2.34 6.99 13.73
C CYS A 310 -0.88 6.85 14.18
N ARG A 311 -0.32 7.90 14.80
CA ARG A 311 1.07 7.92 15.28
C ARG A 311 1.46 6.71 16.15
N PRO A 312 0.61 6.23 17.08
CA PRO A 312 0.95 5.06 17.89
C PRO A 312 1.19 3.77 17.10
N LEU A 313 0.68 3.66 15.87
CA LEU A 313 0.90 2.47 15.03
C LEU A 313 2.26 2.47 14.34
N GLY A 314 3.11 3.49 14.50
CA GLY A 314 4.46 3.52 13.93
C GLY A 314 4.54 3.54 12.39
N LEU A 315 3.42 3.78 11.68
CA LEU A 315 3.33 3.77 10.22
C LEU A 315 3.64 5.14 9.56
N SER A 316 4.23 6.08 10.30
CA SER A 316 4.45 7.44 9.81
C SER A 316 5.63 7.61 8.85
N GLY A 317 6.48 6.58 8.68
CA GLY A 317 7.68 6.64 7.85
C GLY A 317 7.73 5.62 6.71
N ARG A 318 8.90 5.00 6.53
CA ARG A 318 9.13 4.01 5.48
C ARG A 318 8.19 2.80 5.63
N CYS A 319 7.37 2.56 4.62
CA CYS A 319 6.47 1.42 4.56
C CYS A 319 7.09 0.26 3.77
N PRO A 320 6.68 -0.99 4.03
CA PRO A 320 7.00 -2.13 3.19
C PRO A 320 6.58 -1.90 1.73
N ALA A 321 7.46 -2.26 0.79
CA ALA A 321 7.20 -2.15 -0.64
C ALA A 321 5.91 -2.86 -1.11
N PRO A 322 5.48 -4.01 -0.54
CA PRO A 322 4.19 -4.62 -0.87
C PRO A 322 3.00 -3.69 -0.65
N LEU A 323 2.94 -2.94 0.45
CA LEU A 323 1.82 -2.04 0.75
C LEU A 323 1.68 -0.96 -0.32
N VAL A 324 2.79 -0.29 -0.64
CA VAL A 324 2.83 0.74 -1.68
C VAL A 324 2.46 0.15 -3.04
N ALA A 325 2.95 -1.06 -3.35
CA ALA A 325 2.65 -1.72 -4.61
C ALA A 325 1.16 -2.05 -4.76
N GLN A 326 0.52 -2.57 -3.71
CA GLN A 326 -0.90 -2.91 -3.78
C GLN A 326 -1.79 -1.67 -3.81
N ALA A 327 -1.43 -0.60 -3.10
CA ALA A 327 -2.13 0.69 -3.20
C ALA A 327 -2.09 1.26 -4.63
N VAL A 328 -0.93 1.20 -5.30
CA VAL A 328 -0.81 1.63 -6.71
C VAL A 328 -1.56 0.69 -7.67
N ASN A 329 -1.56 -0.62 -7.41
CA ASN A 329 -2.33 -1.56 -8.22
C ASN A 329 -3.85 -1.32 -8.11
N LEU A 330 -4.35 -1.04 -6.90
CA LEU A 330 -5.73 -0.62 -6.69
C LEU A 330 -6.04 0.67 -7.44
N LEU A 331 -5.15 1.66 -7.38
CA LEU A 331 -5.29 2.92 -8.08
C LEU A 331 -5.43 2.70 -9.59
N LYS A 332 -4.55 1.89 -10.18
CA LYS A 332 -4.61 1.50 -11.60
C LYS A 332 -5.94 0.85 -11.97
N ARG A 333 -6.39 -0.13 -11.18
CA ARG A 333 -7.66 -0.82 -11.42
C ARG A 333 -8.85 0.13 -11.38
N GLY A 334 -8.88 1.04 -10.42
CA GLY A 334 -9.92 2.06 -10.31
C GLY A 334 -10.11 2.88 -11.60
N TYR A 335 -9.02 3.18 -12.32
CA TYR A 335 -9.14 3.85 -13.63
C TYR A 335 -9.72 2.95 -14.72
N TYR A 336 -9.27 1.71 -14.81
CA TYR A 336 -9.66 0.83 -15.92
C TYR A 336 -11.10 0.32 -15.80
N VAL A 337 -11.65 0.24 -14.58
CA VAL A 337 -12.99 -0.29 -14.31
C VAL A 337 -14.08 0.79 -14.32
N GLY A 338 -13.73 2.06 -14.55
CA GLY A 338 -14.72 3.16 -14.58
C GLY A 338 -15.35 3.46 -13.22
N SER A 339 -14.63 3.18 -12.13
CA SER A 339 -15.12 3.40 -10.76
C SER A 339 -15.53 4.86 -10.49
N ASP A 340 -16.42 5.06 -9.52
CA ASP A 340 -16.86 6.37 -9.05
C ASP A 340 -15.64 7.28 -8.77
N THR A 341 -15.71 8.52 -9.23
CA THR A 341 -14.70 9.57 -8.99
C THR A 341 -14.33 9.66 -7.50
N ARG A 342 -15.30 9.46 -6.60
CA ARG A 342 -15.05 9.48 -5.15
C ARG A 342 -14.17 8.34 -4.67
N GLU A 343 -14.38 7.12 -5.17
CA GLU A 343 -13.55 5.95 -4.85
C GLU A 343 -12.13 6.16 -5.36
N ARG A 344 -11.97 6.55 -6.63
CA ARG A 344 -10.66 6.84 -7.25
C ARG A 344 -9.88 7.86 -6.44
N MET A 345 -10.54 8.94 -6.02
CA MET A 345 -9.92 9.99 -5.21
C MET A 345 -9.49 9.48 -3.83
N THR A 346 -10.23 8.54 -3.25
CA THR A 346 -9.89 7.94 -1.95
C THR A 346 -8.66 7.04 -2.05
N ILE A 347 -8.59 6.19 -3.09
CA ILE A 347 -7.40 5.38 -3.38
C ILE A 347 -6.20 6.29 -3.67
N TYR A 348 -6.40 7.37 -4.45
CA TYR A 348 -5.34 8.32 -4.73
C TYR A 348 -4.81 8.99 -3.47
N ARG A 349 -5.69 9.50 -2.59
CA ARG A 349 -5.31 10.09 -1.30
C ARG A 349 -4.49 9.14 -0.44
N LEU A 350 -4.80 7.85 -0.46
CA LEU A 350 -4.01 6.82 0.22
C LEU A 350 -2.59 6.72 -0.38
N VAL A 351 -2.48 6.67 -1.72
CA VAL A 351 -1.18 6.61 -2.41
C VAL A 351 -0.36 7.89 -2.17
N VAL A 352 -0.97 9.07 -2.26
CA VAL A 352 -0.32 10.35 -1.95
C VAL A 352 0.19 10.35 -0.52
N ARG A 353 -0.62 9.87 0.43
CA ARG A 353 -0.22 9.79 1.84
C ARG A 353 1.02 8.91 2.02
N LEU A 354 1.04 7.72 1.40
CA LEU A 354 2.20 6.83 1.45
C LEU A 354 3.45 7.50 0.87
N CYS A 355 3.31 8.21 -0.25
CA CYS A 355 4.42 8.89 -0.92
C CYS A 355 4.96 10.08 -0.12
N TRP A 356 4.08 10.85 0.52
CA TRP A 356 4.45 12.02 1.34
C TRP A 356 5.21 11.63 2.61
N GLN A 357 4.90 10.47 3.19
CA GLN A 357 5.54 10.02 4.43
C GLN A 357 7.02 9.72 4.28
N ASP A 358 7.44 9.21 3.11
CA ASP A 358 8.82 8.78 2.90
C ASP A 358 9.16 8.73 1.40
N VAL A 359 10.30 9.30 1.02
CA VAL A 359 10.80 9.31 -0.37
C VAL A 359 11.00 7.89 -0.92
N HIS A 360 11.31 6.90 -0.08
CA HIS A 360 11.37 5.49 -0.46
C HIS A 360 10.01 4.96 -0.93
N ASN A 361 8.93 5.34 -0.25
CA ASN A 361 7.57 4.94 -0.63
C ASN A 361 7.23 5.56 -1.99
N ALA A 362 7.52 6.84 -2.20
CA ALA A 362 7.34 7.51 -3.48
C ALA A 362 8.15 6.82 -4.60
N ARG A 363 9.39 6.41 -4.35
CA ARG A 363 10.19 5.60 -5.30
C ARG A 363 9.54 4.25 -5.60
N CYS A 364 9.01 3.57 -4.59
CA CYS A 364 8.28 2.31 -4.77
C CYS A 364 7.02 2.51 -5.62
N ALA A 365 6.25 3.56 -5.36
CA ALA A 365 5.05 3.90 -6.13
C ALA A 365 5.39 4.22 -7.59
N LEU A 366 6.47 4.98 -7.81
CA LEU A 366 6.98 5.31 -9.14
C LEU A 366 7.40 4.06 -9.92
N ARG A 367 8.13 3.14 -9.29
CA ARG A 367 8.47 1.83 -9.92
C ARG A 367 7.25 1.01 -10.29
N ARG A 368 6.14 1.22 -9.58
CA ARG A 368 4.85 0.57 -9.84
C ARG A 368 4.01 1.35 -10.83
N GLY A 369 4.51 2.44 -11.43
CA GLY A 369 3.85 3.18 -12.50
C GLY A 369 2.77 4.14 -12.02
N VAL A 370 2.91 4.70 -10.80
CA VAL A 370 1.95 5.68 -10.27
C VAL A 370 1.87 6.94 -11.14
N PHE A 371 2.95 7.33 -11.83
CA PHE A 371 2.96 8.53 -12.65
C PHE A 371 1.96 8.47 -13.82
N GLY A 372 1.80 7.29 -14.44
CA GLY A 372 0.76 7.10 -15.46
C GLY A 372 -0.67 7.19 -14.92
N CYS A 373 -0.88 6.97 -13.61
CA CYS A 373 -2.17 7.23 -12.97
C CYS A 373 -2.39 8.73 -12.74
N ILE A 374 -1.33 9.46 -12.37
CA ILE A 374 -1.37 10.91 -12.15
C ILE A 374 -1.71 11.64 -13.46
N THR A 375 -1.17 11.21 -14.61
CA THR A 375 -1.41 11.86 -15.90
C THR A 375 -2.86 11.76 -16.39
N VAL A 376 -3.63 10.79 -15.88
CA VAL A 376 -5.05 10.56 -16.26
C VAL A 376 -6.01 11.16 -15.23
N MET A 377 -5.48 11.69 -14.13
CA MET A 377 -6.29 12.33 -13.09
C MET A 377 -6.67 13.74 -13.50
N PRO A 378 -7.93 14.15 -13.30
CA PRO A 378 -8.27 15.56 -13.41
C PRO A 378 -7.43 16.33 -12.39
N SER A 379 -6.59 17.24 -12.88
CA SER A 379 -5.71 18.05 -12.02
C SER A 379 -6.48 19.10 -11.23
N GLN A 380 -7.68 19.50 -11.71
CA GLN A 380 -8.55 20.60 -11.25
C GLN A 380 -8.22 21.13 -9.84
N GLY A 381 -7.12 21.91 -9.76
CA GLY A 381 -6.67 22.64 -8.59
C GLY A 381 -6.50 21.85 -7.28
N SER A 382 -6.39 20.51 -7.30
CA SER A 382 -6.32 19.78 -6.03
C SER A 382 -4.91 19.88 -5.44
N GLU A 383 -4.79 20.44 -4.24
CA GLU A 383 -3.55 20.51 -3.46
C GLU A 383 -2.86 19.14 -3.35
N ILE A 384 -3.66 18.07 -3.30
CA ILE A 384 -3.22 16.67 -3.25
C ILE A 384 -2.38 16.30 -4.50
N HIS A 385 -2.73 16.84 -5.67
CA HIS A 385 -2.00 16.61 -6.91
C HIS A 385 -0.61 17.26 -6.86
N LEU A 386 -0.53 18.52 -6.41
CA LEU A 386 0.73 19.24 -6.21
C LEU A 386 1.65 18.52 -5.23
N ILE A 387 1.08 18.07 -4.11
CA ILE A 387 1.77 17.25 -3.10
C ILE A 387 2.38 16.00 -3.74
N MET A 388 1.59 15.28 -4.55
CA MET A 388 2.06 14.07 -5.22
C MET A 388 3.18 14.37 -6.21
N HIS A 389 3.07 15.45 -6.99
CA HIS A 389 4.15 15.91 -7.87
C HIS A 389 5.43 16.21 -7.11
N GLY A 390 5.35 16.93 -5.99
CA GLY A 390 6.49 17.16 -5.10
C GLY A 390 7.15 15.85 -4.65
N CYS A 391 6.35 14.89 -4.15
CA CYS A 391 6.86 13.58 -3.72
C CYS A 391 7.56 12.81 -4.85
N ILE A 392 7.00 12.86 -6.06
CA ILE A 392 7.55 12.17 -7.23
C ILE A 392 8.83 12.85 -7.71
N ARG A 393 8.88 14.19 -7.73
CA ARG A 393 10.09 14.96 -8.06
C ARG A 393 11.23 14.55 -7.10
N GLU A 394 11.00 14.58 -5.79
CA GLU A 394 11.98 14.12 -4.79
C GLU A 394 12.38 12.64 -4.95
N ALA A 395 11.41 11.78 -5.26
CA ALA A 395 11.67 10.36 -5.49
C ALA A 395 12.64 10.14 -6.66
N VAL A 396 12.39 10.85 -7.77
CA VAL A 396 13.18 10.79 -9.02
C VAL A 396 14.61 11.20 -8.78
N LEU A 397 14.84 12.26 -8.02
CA LEU A 397 16.18 12.78 -7.72
C LEU A 397 17.07 11.76 -6.99
N GLY A 398 16.48 10.90 -6.16
CA GLY A 398 17.25 9.87 -5.44
C GLY A 398 17.30 8.49 -6.11
N LEU A 399 16.79 8.32 -7.33
CA LEU A 399 16.87 7.04 -8.03
C LEU A 399 18.26 6.84 -8.63
N ARG A 400 19.01 5.87 -8.11
CA ARG A 400 20.35 5.51 -8.62
C ARG A 400 20.32 4.62 -9.86
N ARG A 401 19.23 3.88 -10.06
CA ARG A 401 19.02 2.98 -11.19
C ARG A 401 17.54 3.03 -11.53
N TYR A 402 17.23 3.52 -12.72
CA TYR A 402 15.86 3.59 -13.22
C TYR A 402 15.70 2.62 -14.38
N ASN A 403 14.57 1.91 -14.41
CA ASN A 403 14.26 1.03 -15.53
C ASN A 403 13.68 1.88 -16.67
N GLN A 404 14.44 2.04 -17.77
CA GLN A 404 14.04 2.74 -19.01
C GLN A 404 12.60 2.50 -19.41
N ARG A 405 12.14 1.24 -19.27
CA ARG A 405 10.79 0.82 -19.66
C ARG A 405 9.73 1.67 -18.98
N ILE A 406 9.92 1.97 -17.69
CA ILE A 406 8.94 2.72 -16.91
C ILE A 406 8.79 4.15 -17.46
N LEU A 407 9.87 4.80 -17.89
CA LEU A 407 9.78 6.16 -18.46
C LEU A 407 9.17 6.18 -19.87
N ARG A 408 9.51 5.17 -20.68
CA ARG A 408 8.98 5.04 -22.04
C ARG A 408 7.47 4.77 -22.05
N ASP A 409 7.00 3.93 -21.13
CA ASP A 409 5.60 3.51 -21.08
C ASP A 409 4.67 4.55 -20.45
N MET A 410 5.22 5.52 -19.71
CA MET A 410 4.45 6.47 -18.89
C MET A 410 3.96 7.71 -19.63
N ILE A 411 4.59 8.10 -20.75
CA ILE A 411 4.19 9.30 -21.50
C ILE A 411 3.76 8.84 -22.88
N ARG A 412 2.45 8.60 -23.03
CA ARG A 412 1.87 8.36 -24.34
C ARG A 412 1.96 9.66 -25.15
N PRO A 413 2.55 9.65 -26.36
CA PRO A 413 2.54 10.80 -27.25
C PRO A 413 1.08 11.24 -27.50
N GLY A 414 0.82 12.55 -27.46
CA GLY A 414 -0.48 13.13 -27.83
C GLY A 414 -1.53 13.25 -26.72
N VAL A 415 -1.21 12.92 -25.47
CA VAL A 415 -2.09 13.27 -24.34
C VAL A 415 -1.74 14.69 -23.89
N ASP A 416 -2.74 15.58 -23.92
CA ASP A 416 -2.61 16.90 -23.31
C ASP A 416 -2.48 16.74 -21.80
N VAL A 417 -1.40 17.27 -21.23
CA VAL A 417 -1.05 17.10 -19.82
C VAL A 417 -0.89 18.47 -19.18
N ASP A 418 -1.37 18.56 -17.94
CA ASP A 418 -1.19 19.74 -17.09
C ASP A 418 0.29 20.15 -17.01
N GLU A 419 0.56 21.45 -16.86
CA GLU A 419 1.90 22.01 -16.76
C GLU A 419 2.74 21.32 -15.67
N ASP A 420 2.15 20.97 -14.53
CA ASP A 420 2.86 20.28 -13.44
C ASP A 420 3.27 18.84 -13.81
N VAL A 421 2.42 18.17 -14.58
CA VAL A 421 2.67 16.84 -15.14
C VAL A 421 3.76 16.94 -16.21
N ALA A 422 3.67 17.92 -17.11
CA ALA A 422 4.67 18.18 -18.14
C ALA A 422 6.04 18.49 -17.54
N TYR A 423 6.08 19.33 -16.50
CA TYR A 423 7.29 19.67 -15.77
C TYR A 423 7.89 18.46 -15.06
N THR A 424 7.06 17.68 -14.36
CA THR A 424 7.53 16.45 -13.69
C THR A 424 8.05 15.43 -14.70
N ALA A 425 7.35 15.24 -15.82
CA ALA A 425 7.81 14.41 -16.93
C ALA A 425 9.15 14.88 -17.49
N LYS A 426 9.31 16.19 -17.72
CA LYS A 426 10.56 16.80 -18.19
C LYS A 426 11.70 16.54 -17.22
N LEU A 427 11.46 16.73 -15.92
CA LEU A 427 12.44 16.42 -14.87
C LEU A 427 12.84 14.95 -14.92
N MET A 428 11.89 14.03 -15.00
CA MET A 428 12.16 12.60 -15.06
C MET A 428 13.00 12.20 -16.27
N ARG A 429 12.67 12.74 -17.46
CA ARG A 429 13.47 12.51 -18.68
C ARG A 429 14.89 13.06 -18.52
N MET A 430 15.05 14.22 -17.90
CA MET A 430 16.35 14.83 -17.66
C MET A 430 17.19 13.99 -16.67
N SER A 431 16.65 13.66 -15.50
CA SER A 431 17.31 12.80 -14.51
C SER A 431 17.71 11.47 -15.13
N TYR A 432 16.88 10.93 -16.02
CA TYR A 432 17.17 9.70 -16.72
C TYR A 432 18.35 9.84 -17.70
N ARG A 433 18.39 10.89 -18.52
CA ARG A 433 19.53 11.18 -19.41
C ARG A 433 20.83 11.36 -18.62
N ILE A 434 20.77 12.04 -17.47
CA ILE A 434 21.93 12.21 -16.58
C ILE A 434 22.46 10.84 -16.12
N LEU A 435 21.58 9.90 -15.78
CA LEU A 435 22.00 8.55 -15.38
C LEU A 435 22.57 7.73 -16.54
N GLU A 436 22.04 7.91 -17.77
CA GLU A 436 22.61 7.26 -18.97
C GLU A 436 24.01 7.79 -19.27
N GLU A 437 24.19 9.11 -19.25
CA GLU A 437 25.49 9.73 -19.43
C GLU A 437 26.44 9.36 -18.29
N GLU A 438 25.98 9.35 -17.03
CA GLU A 438 26.77 8.88 -15.89
C GLU A 438 27.26 7.45 -16.14
N GLU A 439 26.39 6.53 -16.58
CA GLU A 439 26.78 5.14 -16.80
C GLU A 439 27.67 4.98 -18.05
N ALA A 440 27.43 5.74 -19.12
CA ALA A 440 28.26 5.76 -20.31
C ALA A 440 29.66 6.32 -20.02
N ASP A 441 29.75 7.41 -19.26
CA ASP A 441 30.99 8.00 -18.77
C ASP A 441 31.67 7.06 -17.77
N TRP A 442 30.92 6.46 -16.85
CA TRP A 442 31.45 5.47 -15.92
C TRP A 442 32.03 4.27 -16.68
N ALA A 443 31.39 3.83 -17.76
CA ALA A 443 31.85 2.72 -18.58
C ALA A 443 33.05 3.08 -19.47
N SER A 444 33.16 4.33 -19.93
CA SER A 444 34.21 4.80 -20.86
C SER A 444 35.41 5.45 -20.15
N ALA A 445 35.17 6.41 -19.26
CA ALA A 445 36.20 7.17 -18.53
C ALA A 445 36.95 6.32 -17.50
N LEU A 446 36.30 5.29 -16.93
CA LEU A 446 36.85 4.50 -15.82
C LEU A 446 37.35 3.13 -16.23
N GLN A 447 37.79 2.99 -17.48
CA GLN A 447 38.62 1.87 -17.89
C GLN A 447 40.09 2.26 -18.03
N VAL A 448 40.43 3.54 -17.85
CA VAL A 448 41.77 4.03 -18.07
C VAL A 448 42.42 4.42 -16.75
N CYS A 449 43.59 3.84 -16.49
CA CYS A 449 44.45 4.26 -15.39
C CYS A 449 44.98 5.68 -15.69
N GLY A 450 44.91 6.59 -14.71
CA GLY A 450 45.38 7.97 -14.83
C GLY A 450 46.89 8.13 -15.03
N VAL A 451 47.66 7.08 -14.79
CA VAL A 451 49.09 7.04 -15.16
C VAL A 451 49.23 6.96 -16.69
N VAL A 452 49.81 8.02 -17.26
CA VAL A 452 50.22 8.08 -18.68
C VAL A 452 51.12 6.88 -19.00
N GLY A 453 50.87 6.20 -20.11
CA GLY A 453 51.65 5.03 -20.51
C GLY A 453 51.40 3.73 -19.73
N CYS A 454 50.41 3.66 -18.83
CA CYS A 454 50.10 2.41 -18.13
C CYS A 454 49.75 1.27 -19.11
N SER A 455 50.58 0.22 -19.16
CA SER A 455 50.41 -0.94 -20.05
C SER A 455 49.25 -1.87 -19.67
N ARG A 456 48.68 -1.71 -18.47
CA ARG A 456 47.56 -2.54 -17.97
C ARG A 456 46.17 -2.08 -18.43
N LYS A 457 46.09 -1.10 -19.34
CA LYS A 457 44.82 -0.53 -19.85
C LYS A 457 43.92 -1.54 -20.54
N GLU A 458 44.46 -2.64 -21.05
CA GLU A 458 43.73 -3.59 -21.90
C GLU A 458 42.97 -4.69 -21.14
N LYS A 459 43.21 -4.88 -19.83
CA LYS A 459 42.47 -5.90 -19.07
C LYS A 459 41.03 -5.41 -18.87
N ARG A 460 40.03 -6.16 -19.34
CA ARG A 460 38.61 -5.80 -19.21
C ARG A 460 38.21 -5.65 -17.73
N ARG A 461 37.75 -4.45 -17.36
CA ARG A 461 37.05 -4.08 -16.10
C ARG A 461 37.80 -4.40 -14.78
N PRO A 462 39.03 -3.92 -14.55
CA PRO A 462 39.68 -4.05 -13.26
C PRO A 462 38.94 -3.22 -12.20
N LYS A 463 38.91 -3.71 -10.96
CA LYS A 463 38.51 -2.90 -9.80
C LYS A 463 39.50 -1.73 -9.69
N LEU A 464 39.07 -0.52 -10.05
CA LEU A 464 39.90 0.67 -9.97
C LEU A 464 39.95 1.21 -8.55
N TYR A 465 41.13 1.71 -8.17
CA TYR A 465 41.37 2.50 -6.97
C TYR A 465 41.20 3.97 -7.31
N HIS A 466 40.65 4.77 -6.41
CA HIS A 466 40.55 6.21 -6.59
C HIS A 466 41.54 6.96 -5.70
N CYS A 467 42.02 8.12 -6.16
CA CYS A 467 42.67 9.08 -5.28
C CYS A 467 41.69 9.60 -4.21
N ARG A 468 42.21 10.18 -3.12
CA ARG A 468 41.38 10.88 -2.13
C ARG A 468 40.67 12.11 -2.72
N CYS A 469 41.25 12.77 -3.73
CA CYS A 469 40.55 13.83 -4.46
C CYS A 469 39.41 13.32 -5.35
N GLY A 470 39.33 12.01 -5.63
CA GLY A 470 38.30 11.42 -6.49
C GLY A 470 38.45 11.67 -7.99
N GLU A 471 39.35 12.58 -8.41
CA GLU A 471 39.52 12.99 -9.82
C GLU A 471 40.29 12.00 -10.68
N VAL A 472 41.10 11.13 -10.06
CA VAL A 472 41.99 10.21 -10.78
C VAL A 472 41.78 8.78 -10.29
N LEU A 473 41.66 7.87 -11.25
CA LEU A 473 41.52 6.43 -11.00
C LEU A 473 42.77 5.66 -11.41
N TYR A 474 43.04 4.55 -10.72
CA TYR A 474 44.23 3.74 -10.89
C TYR A 474 43.88 2.27 -10.95
N CYS A 475 44.50 1.52 -11.87
CA CYS A 475 44.31 0.07 -11.93
C CYS A 475 45.02 -0.68 -10.79
N SER A 476 45.89 -0.01 -10.03
CA SER A 476 46.62 -0.59 -8.89
C SER A 476 47.12 0.49 -7.92
N LYS A 477 47.41 0.09 -6.68
CA LYS A 477 48.12 0.93 -5.70
C LYS A 477 49.53 1.33 -6.14
N GLY A 478 50.14 0.58 -7.07
CA GLY A 478 51.45 0.93 -7.66
C GLY A 478 51.32 2.16 -8.57
N CYS A 479 50.35 2.14 -9.48
CA CYS A 479 50.04 3.28 -10.34
C CYS A 479 49.63 4.52 -9.54
N GLN A 480 48.87 4.34 -8.46
CA GLN A 480 48.52 5.43 -7.56
C GLN A 480 49.77 6.07 -6.94
N ARG A 481 50.69 5.26 -6.40
CA ARG A 481 51.95 5.78 -5.81
C ARG A 481 52.84 6.46 -6.85
N ALA A 482 52.95 5.88 -8.05
CA ALA A 482 53.71 6.47 -9.14
C ALA A 482 53.18 7.86 -9.51
N HIS A 483 51.86 7.98 -9.73
CA HIS A 483 51.25 9.28 -10.05
C HIS A 483 51.32 10.27 -8.88
N TRP A 484 51.14 9.78 -7.66
CA TRP A 484 51.29 10.59 -6.45
C TRP A 484 52.67 11.25 -6.38
N ASN A 485 53.73 10.48 -6.64
CA ASN A 485 55.10 10.95 -6.59
C ASN A 485 55.50 11.79 -7.82
N SER A 486 54.79 11.67 -8.95
CA SER A 486 55.06 12.45 -10.16
C SER A 486 54.44 13.85 -10.15
N GLY A 487 54.07 14.36 -8.97
CA GLY A 487 53.54 15.72 -8.79
C GLY A 487 52.06 15.79 -8.39
N HIS A 488 51.28 14.71 -8.46
CA HIS A 488 49.88 14.76 -8.03
C HIS A 488 49.73 15.05 -6.53
N LYS A 489 50.73 14.69 -5.70
CA LYS A 489 50.71 15.04 -4.27
C LYS A 489 50.62 16.55 -4.04
N ASP A 490 51.19 17.35 -4.94
CA ASP A 490 51.32 18.79 -4.79
C ASP A 490 50.05 19.52 -5.26
N SER A 491 49.24 18.86 -6.12
CA SER A 491 47.97 19.39 -6.64
C SER A 491 46.71 18.71 -6.07
N CYS A 492 46.85 17.65 -5.28
CA CYS A 492 45.70 16.91 -4.75
C CYS A 492 44.99 17.68 -3.63
N SER A 493 43.70 17.97 -3.83
CA SER A 493 42.85 18.67 -2.84
C SER A 493 42.57 17.90 -1.54
N GLN A 494 42.87 16.59 -1.48
CA GLN A 494 42.61 15.64 -0.38
C GLN A 494 41.15 15.50 0.11
N SER A 495 40.30 16.51 -0.07
CA SER A 495 38.87 16.57 0.28
C SER A 495 37.99 16.29 -0.95
N GLY A 496 38.21 15.16 -1.60
CA GLY A 496 37.53 14.82 -2.83
C GLY A 496 36.18 14.16 -2.64
N LEU A 497 35.32 14.36 -3.63
CA LEU A 497 34.07 13.62 -3.75
C LEU A 497 34.35 12.19 -4.23
N PRO A 498 33.50 11.22 -3.88
CA PRO A 498 33.52 9.91 -4.52
C PRO A 498 33.47 10.07 -6.05
N PRO A 499 34.29 9.33 -6.82
CA PRO A 499 34.36 9.49 -8.28
C PRO A 499 33.01 9.36 -8.99
N ARG A 500 32.09 8.53 -8.48
CA ARG A 500 30.71 8.42 -9.02
C ARG A 500 29.95 9.74 -8.92
N ILE A 501 30.13 10.47 -7.83
CA ILE A 501 29.51 11.79 -7.66
C ILE A 501 30.12 12.77 -8.65
N VAL A 502 31.45 12.75 -8.83
CA VAL A 502 32.12 13.58 -9.84
C VAL A 502 31.59 13.30 -11.24
N VAL A 503 31.55 12.02 -11.66
CA VAL A 503 31.02 11.62 -12.98
C VAL A 503 29.57 12.08 -13.18
N ARG A 504 28.73 11.96 -12.15
CA ARG A 504 27.35 12.45 -12.20
C ARG A 504 27.26 13.96 -12.36
N VAL A 505 28.05 14.71 -11.57
CA VAL A 505 28.12 16.17 -11.63
C VAL A 505 28.58 16.63 -13.02
N VAL A 506 29.54 15.92 -13.61
CA VAL A 506 30.04 16.15 -14.96
C VAL A 506 28.96 15.87 -16.02
N ALA A 507 28.27 14.72 -15.94
CA ALA A 507 27.15 14.40 -16.83
C ALA A 507 26.03 15.44 -16.73
N PHE A 508 25.73 15.92 -15.53
CA PHE A 508 24.77 17.00 -15.30
C PHE A 508 25.21 18.31 -15.97
N ALA A 509 26.45 18.74 -15.73
CA ALA A 509 27.00 19.96 -16.33
C ALA A 509 26.98 19.89 -17.86
N ARG A 510 27.36 18.74 -18.42
CA ARG A 510 27.36 18.49 -19.86
C ARG A 510 25.96 18.64 -20.45
N LEU A 511 24.96 17.96 -19.88
CA LEU A 511 23.58 18.06 -20.35
C LEU A 511 23.00 19.47 -20.23
N PHE A 512 23.36 20.20 -19.17
CA PHE A 512 22.98 21.60 -19.01
C PHE A 512 23.55 22.46 -20.13
N VAL A 513 24.87 22.41 -20.34
CA VAL A 513 25.54 23.22 -21.37
C VAL A 513 25.05 22.85 -22.76
N GLN A 514 24.87 21.55 -23.08
CA GLN A 514 24.30 21.15 -24.37
C GLN A 514 22.92 21.76 -24.61
N LYS A 515 22.07 21.80 -23.59
CA LYS A 515 20.72 22.36 -23.69
C LYS A 515 20.72 23.88 -23.83
N GLU A 516 21.56 24.57 -23.07
CA GLU A 516 21.61 26.04 -23.02
C GLU A 516 22.63 26.66 -23.97
N TYR A 517 23.40 25.85 -24.70
CA TYR A 517 24.55 26.29 -25.50
C TYR A 517 24.20 27.49 -26.40
N TRP A 518 23.15 27.36 -27.22
CA TRP A 518 22.76 28.43 -28.13
C TRP A 518 22.18 29.66 -27.44
N THR A 519 21.63 29.50 -26.23
CA THR A 519 21.19 30.62 -25.39
C THR A 519 22.41 31.37 -24.87
N LEU A 520 23.43 30.65 -24.38
CA LEU A 520 24.69 31.21 -23.89
C LEU A 520 25.44 31.93 -25.02
N VAL A 521 25.60 31.27 -26.18
CA VAL A 521 26.27 31.87 -27.35
C VAL A 521 25.54 33.13 -27.84
N ARG A 522 24.20 33.13 -27.88
CA ARG A 522 23.44 34.34 -28.28
C ARG A 522 23.60 35.48 -27.29
N ARG A 523 23.66 35.18 -26.00
CA ARG A 523 23.71 36.20 -24.94
C ARG A 523 25.11 36.80 -24.76
N TYR A 524 26.16 36.01 -24.94
CA TYR A 524 27.54 36.42 -24.62
C TYR A 524 28.48 36.46 -25.83
N GLY A 525 28.06 35.94 -26.99
CA GLY A 525 28.89 35.83 -28.18
C GLY A 525 29.81 34.61 -28.17
N ALA A 526 30.15 34.11 -29.36
CA ALA A 526 31.00 32.92 -29.50
C ALA A 526 32.47 33.15 -29.07
N ALA A 527 32.92 34.40 -29.01
CA ALA A 527 34.28 34.78 -28.63
C ALA A 527 34.45 35.02 -27.11
N SER A 528 33.36 34.99 -26.34
CA SER A 528 33.36 35.31 -24.90
C SER A 528 32.45 34.36 -24.15
N MET A 529 32.76 33.05 -24.20
CA MET A 529 31.96 32.05 -23.51
C MET A 529 31.96 32.32 -21.99
N PRO A 530 30.79 32.29 -21.34
CA PRO A 530 30.67 32.64 -19.94
C PRO A 530 31.13 31.49 -19.03
N GLN A 531 31.58 31.85 -17.83
CA GLN A 531 31.60 30.92 -16.71
C GLN A 531 30.17 30.76 -16.19
N VAL A 532 29.70 29.52 -16.11
CA VAL A 532 28.39 29.19 -15.56
C VAL A 532 28.59 28.70 -14.14
N GLU A 533 28.13 29.46 -13.16
CA GLU A 533 28.07 29.00 -11.78
C GLU A 533 26.68 28.43 -11.48
N MET A 534 26.64 27.20 -10.99
CA MET A 534 25.42 26.47 -10.69
C MET A 534 25.44 26.01 -9.24
N THR A 535 24.41 26.35 -8.49
CA THR A 535 24.20 25.75 -7.16
C THR A 535 23.25 24.57 -7.31
N LEU A 536 23.71 23.38 -6.95
CA LEU A 536 22.89 22.17 -6.89
C LEU A 536 22.43 21.95 -5.45
N GLY A 537 21.19 21.48 -5.30
CA GLY A 537 20.69 21.01 -4.02
C GLY A 537 21.49 19.80 -3.47
N PRO A 538 21.20 19.37 -2.22
CA PRO A 538 21.91 18.30 -1.49
C PRO A 538 21.92 16.92 -2.17
N HIS A 539 21.25 16.77 -3.31
CA HIS A 539 21.14 15.53 -4.07
C HIS A 539 21.68 15.58 -5.50
N VAL A 540 22.42 16.64 -5.89
CA VAL A 540 22.90 16.83 -7.28
C VAL A 540 21.73 16.65 -8.24
N SER A 541 20.68 17.43 -7.99
CA SER A 541 19.38 17.29 -8.62
C SER A 541 19.11 18.38 -9.65
N TYR A 542 18.36 18.04 -10.69
CA TYR A 542 17.79 19.01 -11.63
C TYR A 542 16.42 19.50 -11.12
N PRO A 543 15.98 20.73 -11.44
CA PRO A 543 16.82 21.82 -11.91
C PRO A 543 17.81 22.25 -10.81
N PRO A 544 18.91 22.92 -11.18
CA PRO A 544 19.74 23.62 -10.20
C PRO A 544 18.87 24.64 -9.44
N THR A 545 19.18 24.87 -8.17
CA THR A 545 18.42 25.81 -7.33
C THR A 545 18.73 27.25 -7.66
N ASP A 546 19.95 27.51 -8.14
CA ASP A 546 20.41 28.82 -8.58
C ASP A 546 21.39 28.67 -9.74
N ILE A 547 21.31 29.58 -10.70
CA ILE A 547 22.20 29.64 -11.85
C ILE A 547 22.63 31.09 -12.00
N ASP A 548 23.91 31.34 -11.76
CA ASP A 548 24.55 32.61 -12.06
C ASP A 548 25.47 32.44 -13.27
N VAL A 549 25.42 33.40 -14.19
CA VAL A 549 26.18 33.34 -15.43
C VAL A 549 27.03 34.59 -15.54
N THR A 550 28.31 34.44 -15.24
CA THR A 550 29.29 35.52 -15.22
C THR A 550 30.17 35.45 -16.45
N THR A 551 30.41 36.58 -17.12
CA THR A 551 31.38 36.67 -18.22
C THR A 551 32.80 36.58 -17.70
N ALA A 552 33.62 35.72 -18.30
CA ALA A 552 34.99 35.43 -17.89
C ALA A 552 36.01 36.53 -18.27
N ALA A 553 35.59 37.80 -18.31
CA ALA A 553 36.36 38.90 -18.88
C ALA A 553 37.76 39.12 -18.26
N ASP A 554 38.04 38.53 -17.09
CA ASP A 554 39.29 38.69 -16.34
C ASP A 554 40.09 37.38 -16.15
N ARG A 555 39.86 36.36 -16.98
CA ARG A 555 40.50 35.04 -16.81
C ARG A 555 41.35 34.60 -18.01
N ASP A 556 42.67 34.74 -17.85
CA ASP A 556 43.68 34.29 -18.82
C ASP A 556 43.80 32.75 -18.94
N ASP A 557 43.12 31.99 -18.08
CA ASP A 557 43.23 30.53 -17.99
C ASP A 557 42.23 29.75 -18.87
N LEU A 558 41.28 30.42 -19.52
CA LEU A 558 40.23 29.78 -20.34
C LEU A 558 40.42 30.02 -21.83
N ARG A 559 40.27 28.97 -22.64
CA ARG A 559 40.21 29.13 -24.11
C ARG A 559 38.85 29.74 -24.50
N PRO A 560 38.76 30.54 -25.58
CA PRO A 560 37.52 31.21 -26.00
C PRO A 560 36.33 30.26 -26.21
N GLU A 561 36.61 29.00 -26.57
CA GLU A 561 35.59 27.99 -26.86
C GLU A 561 35.23 27.10 -25.67
N GLU A 562 35.91 27.23 -24.53
CA GLU A 562 35.67 26.41 -23.34
C GLU A 562 34.59 27.02 -22.44
N VAL A 563 33.73 26.16 -21.90
CA VAL A 563 32.72 26.53 -20.91
C VAL A 563 33.15 25.95 -19.58
N MET A 564 33.47 26.82 -18.62
CA MET A 564 33.69 26.42 -17.25
C MET A 564 32.38 26.42 -16.49
N VAL A 565 31.99 25.26 -15.98
CA VAL A 565 30.82 25.10 -15.11
C VAL A 565 31.29 24.88 -13.68
N VAL A 566 30.99 25.82 -12.80
CA VAL A 566 31.31 25.74 -11.37
C VAL A 566 30.09 25.26 -10.62
N LEU A 567 30.13 24.05 -10.08
CA LEU A 567 28.99 23.40 -9.41
C LEU A 567 29.22 23.43 -7.90
N ARG A 568 28.35 24.13 -7.17
CA ARG A 568 28.35 24.19 -5.70
C ARG A 568 27.24 23.30 -5.16
N PHE A 569 27.54 22.36 -4.27
CA PHE A 569 26.51 21.50 -3.68
C PHE A 569 26.87 20.99 -2.29
N GLN A 570 25.87 20.67 -1.49
CA GLN A 570 26.09 20.20 -0.13
C GLN A 570 26.31 18.67 -0.09
N HIS A 571 27.41 18.23 0.52
CA HIS A 571 27.70 16.81 0.74
C HIS A 571 28.29 16.61 2.14
N ALA A 572 27.63 15.78 2.96
CA ALA A 572 28.03 15.50 4.35
C ALA A 572 28.30 16.79 5.14
N GLU A 573 27.32 17.70 5.17
CA GLU A 573 27.32 19.01 5.84
C GLU A 573 28.27 20.07 5.27
N GLN A 574 29.20 19.69 4.38
CA GLN A 574 30.13 20.61 3.75
C GLN A 574 29.63 21.08 2.38
N LEU A 575 29.79 22.37 2.08
CA LEU A 575 29.63 22.89 0.73
C LEU A 575 30.85 22.47 -0.11
N GLN A 576 30.59 21.70 -1.16
CA GLN A 576 31.60 21.23 -2.11
C GLN A 576 31.49 22.03 -3.39
N THR A 577 32.63 22.37 -3.98
CA THR A 577 32.71 23.06 -5.26
C THR A 577 33.45 22.18 -6.25
N VAL A 578 32.81 21.84 -7.36
CA VAL A 578 33.41 21.09 -8.47
C VAL A 578 33.45 21.99 -9.68
N ARG A 579 34.64 22.20 -10.23
CA ARG A 579 34.80 22.89 -11.51
C ARG A 579 34.84 21.86 -12.62
N VAL A 580 33.95 21.97 -13.58
CA VAL A 580 33.87 21.12 -14.76
C VAL A 580 34.22 21.96 -15.97
N MET A 581 35.25 21.53 -16.69
CA MET A 581 35.70 22.15 -17.93
C MET A 581 35.08 21.40 -19.10
N LEU A 582 34.25 22.11 -19.87
CA LEU A 582 33.52 21.56 -21.02
C LEU A 582 34.02 22.20 -22.32
N ALA A 583 34.56 21.40 -23.23
CA ALA A 583 34.98 21.84 -24.55
C ALA A 583 34.09 21.24 -25.65
N PRO A 584 33.77 21.99 -26.72
CA PRO A 584 33.14 21.41 -27.90
C PRO A 584 34.02 20.30 -28.48
N ARG A 585 33.43 19.15 -28.82
CA ARG A 585 34.17 18.00 -29.36
C ARG A 585 35.04 18.35 -30.58
N THR A 586 34.57 19.27 -31.42
CA THR A 586 35.27 19.79 -32.61
C THR A 586 36.57 20.52 -32.30
N VAL A 587 36.72 21.10 -31.10
CA VAL A 587 37.93 21.82 -30.66
C VAL A 587 39.00 20.86 -30.18
N VAL A 588 38.60 19.80 -29.47
CA VAL A 588 39.54 18.79 -28.95
C VAL A 588 40.14 17.94 -30.06
N GLU A 589 39.36 17.61 -31.09
CA GLU A 589 39.87 16.89 -32.26
C GLU A 589 40.94 17.67 -33.03
N ARG A 590 40.88 19.01 -33.01
CA ARG A 590 41.86 19.87 -33.70
C ARG A 590 43.17 20.03 -32.93
N THR A 591 43.12 20.01 -31.59
CA THR A 591 44.27 20.39 -30.76
C THR A 591 45.17 19.22 -30.38
N GLY A 592 44.69 17.98 -30.42
CA GLY A 592 45.51 16.77 -30.18
C GLY A 592 46.03 16.61 -28.73
N ASP A 593 45.90 17.64 -27.90
CA ASP A 593 46.35 17.66 -26.51
C ASP A 593 45.43 16.82 -25.63
N ARG A 594 45.89 15.60 -25.30
CA ARG A 594 45.32 14.79 -24.21
C ARG A 594 46.05 15.10 -22.91
N LEU A 595 45.92 16.33 -22.42
CA LEU A 595 46.40 16.70 -21.09
C LEU A 595 45.49 16.06 -20.03
N TYR A 596 45.88 14.85 -19.61
CA TYR A 596 45.32 14.04 -18.52
C TYR A 596 43.82 13.68 -18.63
N ASN A 597 43.48 12.43 -18.28
CA ASN A 597 42.08 12.00 -18.15
C ASN A 597 41.50 12.45 -16.80
N VAL A 598 41.41 13.76 -16.58
CA VAL A 598 40.73 14.31 -15.39
C VAL A 598 39.23 14.14 -15.60
N LEU A 599 38.51 13.57 -14.64
CA LEU A 599 37.07 13.33 -14.77
C LEU A 599 36.27 14.61 -15.04
N THR A 600 36.75 15.75 -14.56
CA THR A 600 36.11 17.06 -14.70
C THR A 600 36.42 17.77 -16.01
N HIS A 601 37.33 17.24 -16.84
CA HIS A 601 37.61 17.75 -18.18
C HIS A 601 36.93 16.81 -19.18
N THR A 602 35.84 17.28 -19.80
CA THR A 602 35.11 16.46 -20.76
C THR A 602 34.67 17.27 -21.96
N ASN A 603 34.39 16.55 -23.04
CA ASN A 603 33.83 17.13 -24.25
C ASN A 603 32.30 17.11 -24.18
N PHE A 604 31.67 17.99 -24.97
CA PHE A 604 30.24 17.95 -25.25
C PHE A 604 29.95 18.07 -26.76
N GLU A 605 28.77 17.60 -27.17
CA GLU A 605 28.30 17.71 -28.54
C GLU A 605 27.53 19.02 -28.72
N VAL A 606 27.90 19.80 -29.74
CA VAL A 606 27.17 21.04 -30.08
C VAL A 606 25.87 20.64 -30.76
N PRO A 607 24.69 21.12 -30.29
CA PRO A 607 23.42 20.83 -30.95
C PRO A 607 23.45 21.35 -32.40
N SER A 608 22.95 20.56 -33.35
CA SER A 608 22.90 20.91 -34.77
C SER A 608 22.02 22.14 -35.03
N GLY A 609 22.66 23.30 -35.10
CA GLY A 609 22.10 24.60 -35.50
C GLY A 609 21.28 25.31 -34.41
N PRO A 610 21.21 26.66 -34.44
CA PRO A 610 20.21 27.38 -33.68
C PRO A 610 18.84 26.88 -34.16
N MET A 611 17.98 26.40 -33.24
CA MET A 611 16.56 26.26 -33.57
C MET A 611 16.13 27.62 -34.12
N THR A 612 15.94 27.71 -35.43
CA THR A 612 15.30 28.85 -36.07
C THR A 612 14.03 29.03 -35.28
N SER A 613 13.88 30.17 -34.61
CA SER A 613 12.64 30.53 -33.92
C SER A 613 11.51 30.26 -34.91
N GLY A 614 10.74 29.20 -34.67
CA GLY A 614 9.40 29.13 -35.25
C GLY A 614 8.76 30.43 -34.81
N GLY A 615 8.42 31.28 -35.79
CA GLY A 615 7.79 32.56 -35.51
C GLY A 615 6.59 32.33 -34.60
N ASP A 616 6.48 33.18 -33.59
CA ASP A 616 5.27 33.32 -32.78
C ASP A 616 4.03 33.52 -33.65
#